data_AF-A0A839QKS0-F1
#
_entry.id   AF-A0A839QKS0-F1
#
_cell.length_a   1.000
_cell.length_b   1.000
_cell.length_c   1.000
_cell.angle_alpha   90.00
_cell.angle_beta   90.00
_cell.angle_gamma   90.00
#
_symmetry.space_group_name_H-M   'P 1'
#
loop_
_entity.id
_entity.type
_entity.pdbx_description
1 polymer ?
#
loop_
_entity_poly.entity_id
_entity_poly.type
_entity_poly.pdbx_seq_one_letter_code
_entity_poly.pdbx_strand_id
1 'polypeptide(L)'
;MALANWDVNPSAARAVIAGVRGHAESFEPLEKALKASVEDAAASSKSTSIAGALQSTYEGYLAKVAAVAGLSALKVVNQADKIVNAFVDADKTMASIARQAIDEVPSSLANAQ
;
A
#
# COMPACT_ATOMS: atom_id res chain seq x y z
N MET A 1 6.58 16.85 -26.72
CA MET A 1 7.18 15.52 -26.47
C MET A 1 6.86 15.14 -25.04
N ALA A 2 6.02 14.14 -24.81
CA ALA A 2 5.83 13.56 -23.48
C ALA A 2 7.14 12.86 -23.08
N LEU A 3 7.71 13.21 -21.94
CA LEU A 3 8.84 12.47 -21.38
C LEU A 3 8.33 11.07 -21.03
N ALA A 4 8.86 10.03 -21.67
CA ALA A 4 8.36 8.65 -21.66
C ALA A 4 8.24 7.98 -20.26
N ASN A 5 8.69 8.66 -19.20
CA ASN A 5 8.66 8.18 -17.82
C ASN A 5 7.70 8.97 -16.91
N TRP A 6 6.96 9.96 -17.44
CA TRP A 6 6.05 10.83 -16.67
C TRP A 6 4.56 10.57 -16.92
N ASP A 7 4.21 9.68 -17.85
CA ASP A 7 2.84 9.28 -18.10
C ASP A 7 2.41 8.20 -17.07
N VAL A 8 2.29 8.62 -15.81
CA VAL A 8 1.83 7.76 -14.73
C VAL A 8 0.32 7.62 -14.85
N ASN A 9 -0.16 6.43 -15.19
CA ASN A 9 -1.59 6.13 -15.16
C ASN A 9 -2.05 5.95 -13.69
N PRO A 10 -2.79 6.91 -13.10
CA PRO A 10 -3.13 6.86 -11.69
C PRO A 10 -4.15 5.75 -11.36
N SER A 11 -4.98 5.34 -12.33
CA SER A 11 -5.95 4.26 -12.12
C SER A 11 -5.24 2.90 -12.07
N ALA A 12 -4.28 2.66 -12.97
CA ALA A 12 -3.45 1.47 -12.94
C ALA A 12 -2.61 1.40 -11.65
N ALA A 13 -2.01 2.52 -11.24
CA ALA A 13 -1.26 2.60 -9.98
C ALA A 13 -2.15 2.28 -8.76
N ARG A 14 -3.36 2.85 -8.69
CA ARG A 14 -4.34 2.55 -7.63
C ARG A 14 -4.78 1.08 -7.63
N ALA A 15 -4.94 0.46 -8.80
CA ALA A 15 -5.28 -0.96 -8.89
C ALA A 15 -4.17 -1.85 -8.31
N VAL A 16 -2.91 -1.55 -8.61
CA VAL A 16 -1.75 -2.24 -8.01
C VAL A 16 -1.73 -2.03 -6.49
N ILE A 17 -1.91 -0.80 -6.02
CA ILE A 17 -1.94 -0.49 -4.58
C ILE A 17 -3.08 -1.26 -3.88
N ALA A 18 -4.27 -1.33 -4.48
CA ALA A 18 -5.39 -2.09 -3.95
C ALA A 18 -5.07 -3.60 -3.88
N GLY A 19 -4.40 -4.16 -4.89
CA GLY A 19 -3.95 -5.56 -4.86
C GLY A 19 -2.94 -5.83 -3.73
N VAL A 20 -1.93 -4.96 -3.58
CA VAL A 20 -0.94 -5.08 -2.49
C VAL A 20 -1.61 -4.88 -1.13
N ARG A 21 -2.58 -3.97 -1.01
CA ARG A 21 -3.39 -3.78 0.21
C ARG A 21 -4.13 -5.06 0.58
N GLY A 22 -4.77 -5.72 -0.38
CA GLY A 22 -5.43 -7.01 -0.15
C GLY A 22 -4.47 -8.09 0.37
N HIS A 23 -3.26 -8.16 -0.18
CA HIS A 23 -2.23 -9.07 0.35
C HIS A 23 -1.76 -8.67 1.75
N ALA A 24 -1.57 -7.39 2.02
CA ALA A 24 -1.17 -6.89 3.34
C ALA A 24 -2.23 -7.22 4.41
N GLU A 25 -3.51 -7.04 4.07
CA GLU A 25 -4.64 -7.36 4.95
C GLU A 25 -4.83 -8.87 5.16
N SER A 26 -4.30 -9.72 4.26
CA SER A 26 -4.34 -11.18 4.40
C SER A 26 -3.40 -11.74 5.47
N PHE A 27 -2.40 -10.97 5.94
CA PHE A 27 -1.46 -11.44 6.96
C PHE A 27 -2.13 -11.69 8.32
N GLU A 28 -3.02 -10.81 8.75
CA GLU A 28 -3.70 -10.94 10.05
C GLU A 28 -4.53 -12.24 10.17
N PRO A 29 -5.41 -12.60 9.21
CA PRO A 29 -6.14 -13.86 9.30
C PRO A 29 -5.22 -15.08 9.20
N LEU A 30 -4.13 -15.02 8.43
CA LEU A 30 -3.14 -16.09 8.37
C LEU A 30 -2.40 -16.28 9.71
N GLU A 31 -2.03 -15.18 10.38
CA GLU A 31 -1.44 -15.21 11.71
C GLU A 31 -2.41 -15.83 12.73
N LYS A 32 -3.69 -15.45 12.70
CA LYS A 32 -4.73 -16.04 13.57
C LYS A 32 -4.91 -17.54 13.32
N ALA A 33 -4.92 -17.96 12.05
CA ALA A 33 -5.02 -19.37 11.69
C ALA A 33 -3.79 -20.18 12.17
N LEU A 34 -2.59 -19.62 12.05
CA LEU A 34 -1.37 -20.22 12.56
C LEU A 34 -1.42 -20.35 14.09
N LYS A 35 -1.86 -19.30 14.80
CA LYS A 35 -2.04 -19.34 16.25
C LYS A 35 -2.95 -20.49 16.68
N ALA A 36 -4.13 -20.57 16.09
CA ALA A 36 -5.11 -21.61 16.40
C ALA A 36 -4.52 -23.01 16.16
N SER A 37 -3.81 -23.19 15.03
CA SER A 37 -3.17 -24.48 14.71
C SER A 37 -2.09 -24.87 15.73
N VAL A 38 -1.33 -23.91 16.26
CA VAL A 38 -0.32 -24.16 17.30
C VAL A 38 -0.99 -24.48 18.63
N GLU A 39 -2.05 -23.76 19.01
CA GLU A 39 -2.82 -24.03 20.23
C GLU A 39 -3.45 -25.44 20.19
N ASP A 40 -4.04 -25.82 19.07
CA ASP A 40 -4.60 -27.16 18.85
C ASP A 40 -3.52 -28.24 18.91
N ALA A 41 -2.38 -28.02 18.25
CA ALA A 41 -1.25 -28.94 18.29
C ALA A 41 -0.71 -29.11 19.71
N ALA A 42 -0.56 -28.02 20.47
CA ALA A 42 -0.11 -28.04 21.85
C ALA A 42 -1.11 -28.78 22.75
N ALA A 43 -2.42 -28.55 22.58
CA ALA A 43 -3.48 -29.22 23.33
C ALA A 43 -3.55 -30.72 23.02
N SER A 44 -3.27 -31.12 21.78
CA SER A 44 -3.23 -32.53 21.36
C SER A 44 -1.96 -33.28 21.81
N SER A 45 -0.93 -32.54 22.23
CA SER A 45 0.34 -33.14 22.65
C SER A 45 0.19 -33.87 23.98
N LYS A 46 0.59 -35.15 24.00
CA LYS A 46 0.70 -35.94 25.23
C LYS A 46 1.91 -35.56 26.10
N SER A 47 2.73 -34.61 25.63
CA SER A 47 3.92 -34.13 26.31
C SER A 47 3.83 -32.63 26.56
N THR A 48 3.87 -32.24 27.83
CA THR A 48 3.86 -30.85 28.29
C THR A 48 5.10 -30.08 27.84
N SER A 49 6.27 -30.73 27.76
CA SER A 49 7.49 -30.08 27.27
C SER A 49 7.42 -29.77 25.77
N ILE A 50 6.82 -30.66 24.98
CA ILE A 50 6.59 -30.42 23.53
C ILE A 50 5.54 -29.32 23.33
N ALA A 51 4.45 -29.36 24.10
CA ALA A 51 3.41 -28.33 24.06
C ALA A 51 3.97 -26.94 24.40
N GLY A 52 4.76 -26.85 25.48
CA GLY A 52 5.40 -25.59 25.89
C GLY A 52 6.43 -25.09 24.88
N ALA A 53 7.20 -25.99 24.25
CA ALA A 53 8.14 -25.61 23.18
C ALA A 53 7.43 -25.06 21.94
N LEU A 54 6.30 -25.66 21.55
CA LEU A 54 5.46 -25.19 20.44
C LEU A 54 4.93 -23.77 20.69
N GLN A 55 4.33 -23.55 21.86
CA GLN A 55 3.80 -22.24 22.25
C GLN A 55 4.91 -21.19 22.33
N SER A 56 6.03 -21.51 22.99
CA SER A 56 7.18 -20.60 23.12
C SER A 56 7.81 -20.25 21.76
N THR A 57 7.91 -21.20 20.84
CA THR A 57 8.43 -20.94 19.48
C THR A 57 7.49 -20.02 18.71
N TYR A 58 6.18 -20.24 18.82
CA TYR A 58 5.18 -19.39 18.19
C TYR A 58 5.24 -17.95 18.72
N GLU A 59 5.15 -17.77 20.03
CA GLU A 59 5.15 -16.45 20.68
C GLU A 59 6.50 -15.73 20.54
N GLY A 60 7.59 -16.48 20.67
CA GLY A 60 8.95 -15.97 20.65
C GLY A 60 9.37 -15.46 19.28
N TYR A 61 8.90 -16.11 18.20
CA TYR A 61 9.41 -15.92 16.85
C TYR A 61 8.31 -15.66 15.82
N LEU A 62 7.40 -16.63 15.59
CA LEU A 62 6.48 -16.58 14.46
C LEU A 62 5.47 -15.43 14.54
N ALA A 63 4.90 -15.18 15.72
CA ALA A 63 3.95 -14.08 15.92
C ALA A 63 4.59 -12.70 15.62
N LYS A 64 5.84 -12.51 16.06
CA LYS A 64 6.58 -11.25 15.83
C LYS A 64 6.90 -11.03 14.36
N VAL A 65 7.33 -12.08 13.66
CA VAL A 65 7.63 -12.02 12.23
C VAL A 65 6.37 -11.70 11.42
N ALA A 66 5.25 -12.36 11.73
CA ALA A 66 3.96 -12.11 11.08
C ALA A 66 3.49 -10.66 11.30
N ALA A 67 3.54 -10.17 12.54
CA ALA A 67 3.18 -8.80 12.88
C ALA A 67 4.05 -7.76 12.14
N VAL A 68 5.37 -7.96 12.09
CA VAL A 68 6.29 -7.06 11.37
C VAL A 68 6.02 -7.07 9.87
N ALA A 69 5.77 -8.24 9.28
CA ALA A 69 5.47 -8.37 7.86
C ALA A 69 4.17 -7.64 7.49
N GLY A 70 3.09 -7.87 8.24
CA GLY A 70 1.80 -7.20 8.02
C GLY A 70 1.90 -5.67 8.18
N LEU A 71 2.53 -5.20 9.26
CA LEU A 71 2.75 -3.77 9.50
C LEU A 71 3.59 -3.11 8.41
N SER A 72 4.65 -3.77 7.96
CA SER A 72 5.54 -3.23 6.92
C SER A 72 4.81 -3.15 5.58
N ALA A 73 4.05 -4.18 5.22
CA ALA A 73 3.24 -4.20 4.01
C ALA A 73 2.21 -3.04 4.02
N LEU A 74 1.47 -2.87 5.11
CA LEU A 74 0.50 -1.77 5.26
C LEU A 74 1.16 -0.39 5.17
N LYS A 75 2.35 -0.21 5.77
CA LYS A 75 3.10 1.06 5.68
C LYS A 75 3.51 1.39 4.24
N VAL A 76 3.99 0.39 3.49
CA VAL A 76 4.36 0.56 2.08
C VAL A 76 3.15 0.97 1.24
N VAL A 77 2.03 0.29 1.40
CA VAL A 77 0.77 0.60 0.70
C VAL A 77 0.31 2.03 1.01
N ASN A 78 0.30 2.41 2.29
CA ASN A 78 -0.10 3.76 2.71
C ASN A 78 0.84 4.84 2.14
N GLN A 79 2.13 4.55 2.02
CA GLN A 79 3.08 5.47 1.42
C GLN A 79 2.89 5.57 -0.11
N ALA A 80 2.61 4.45 -0.77
CA ALA A 80 2.30 4.42 -2.20
C ALA A 80 1.03 5.23 -2.52
N ASP A 81 -0.02 5.11 -1.71
CA ASP A 81 -1.24 5.92 -1.84
C ASP A 81 -0.95 7.42 -1.74
N LYS A 82 -0.11 7.84 -0.79
CA LYS A 82 0.30 9.25 -0.64
C LYS A 82 1.02 9.77 -1.88
N ILE A 83 1.93 8.97 -2.46
CA ILE A 83 2.68 9.36 -3.65
C ILE A 83 1.76 9.53 -4.86
N VAL A 84 0.84 8.59 -5.09
CA VAL A 84 -0.12 8.69 -6.20
C VAL A 84 -1.05 9.89 -6.04
N ASN A 85 -1.52 10.17 -4.82
CA ASN A 85 -2.36 11.34 -4.58
C ASN A 85 -1.59 12.65 -4.79
N ALA A 86 -0.33 12.73 -4.34
CA ALA A 86 0.52 13.90 -4.60
C ALA A 86 0.74 14.14 -6.11
N PHE A 87 0.92 13.07 -6.89
CA PHE A 87 1.02 13.18 -8.36
C PHE A 87 -0.26 13.74 -8.97
N VAL A 88 -1.42 13.19 -8.61
CA VAL A 88 -2.73 13.66 -9.12
C VAL A 88 -3.00 15.12 -8.75
N ASP A 89 -2.62 15.56 -7.55
CA ASP A 89 -2.83 16.94 -7.12
C ASP A 89 -1.85 17.91 -7.80
N ALA A 90 -0.62 17.49 -8.07
CA ALA A 90 0.31 18.25 -8.90
C ALA A 90 -0.21 18.42 -10.33
N ASP A 91 -0.76 17.36 -10.94
CA ASP A 91 -1.33 17.40 -12.29
C ASP A 91 -2.53 18.37 -12.39
N LYS A 92 -3.44 18.34 -11.41
CA LYS A 92 -4.53 19.33 -11.30
C LYS A 92 -4.02 20.76 -11.19
N THR A 93 -2.94 20.96 -10.43
CA THR A 93 -2.33 22.29 -10.25
C THR A 93 -1.75 22.79 -11.56
N MET A 94 -0.99 21.95 -12.28
CA MET A 94 -0.46 22.28 -13.60
C MET A 94 -1.57 22.56 -14.61
N ALA A 95 -2.64 21.77 -14.63
CA ALA A 95 -3.81 22.01 -15.48
C ALA A 95 -4.56 23.30 -15.12
N SER A 96 -4.55 23.71 -13.85
CA SER A 96 -5.10 25.01 -13.41
C SER A 96 -4.24 26.17 -13.90
N ILE A 97 -2.92 26.08 -13.75
CA ILE A 97 -1.97 27.09 -14.23
C ILE A 97 -2.03 27.22 -15.75
N ALA A 98 -2.10 26.09 -16.47
CA ALA A 98 -2.24 26.10 -17.92
C ALA A 98 -3.54 26.78 -18.38
N ARG A 99 -4.67 26.56 -17.67
CA ARG A 99 -5.93 27.26 -17.95
C ARG A 99 -5.81 28.77 -17.70
N GLN A 100 -5.22 29.18 -16.58
CA GLN A 100 -4.97 30.60 -16.29
C GLN A 100 -4.09 31.24 -17.36
N ALA A 101 -3.03 30.56 -17.78
CA ALA A 101 -2.15 31.04 -18.84
C ALA A 101 -2.87 31.15 -20.21
N ILE A 102 -3.83 30.27 -20.50
CA ILE A 102 -4.68 30.37 -21.69
C ILE A 102 -5.65 31.56 -21.60
N ASP A 103 -6.25 31.79 -20.43
CA ASP A 103 -7.13 32.94 -20.20
C ASP A 103 -6.37 34.28 -20.28
N GLU A 104 -5.06 34.27 -20.00
CA GLU A 104 -4.15 35.41 -20.16
C GLU A 104 -3.67 35.61 -21.61
N VAL A 105 -3.95 34.68 -22.54
CA VAL A 105 -3.67 34.91 -23.97
C VAL A 105 -4.63 35.98 -24.48
N PRO A 106 -4.14 37.16 -24.91
CA PRO A 106 -5.01 38.22 -25.38
C PRO A 106 -5.81 37.74 -26.59
N SER A 107 -7.14 37.83 -26.54
CA SER A 107 -8.05 37.36 -27.59
C SER A 107 -7.99 38.18 -28.90
N SER A 108 -7.02 39.07 -29.06
CA SER A 108 -6.91 39.93 -30.23
C SER A 108 -5.48 40.00 -30.80
N LEU A 109 -5.23 39.19 -31.83
CA LEU A 109 -4.46 39.64 -32.99
C LEU A 109 -5.21 40.74 -33.79
N ALA A 110 -6.36 41.22 -33.31
CA ALA A 110 -7.19 42.21 -33.97
C ALA A 110 -6.79 43.68 -33.74
N ASN A 111 -5.82 43.97 -32.87
CA ASN A 111 -5.36 45.34 -32.60
C ASN A 111 -3.88 45.59 -32.95
N ALA A 112 -3.31 44.76 -33.82
CA ALA A 112 -1.99 44.99 -34.41
C ALA A 112 -2.14 45.45 -35.88
N GLN A 113 -2.79 46.60 -36.08
CA GLN A 113 -2.70 47.43 -37.28
C GLN A 113 -2.64 48.90 -36.87
#